data_AF-A0A830EPJ4-F1
#
_entry.id   AF-A0A830EPJ4-F1
#
_cell.length_a   1.000
_cell.length_b   1.000
_cell.length_c   1.000
_cell.angle_alpha   90.00
_cell.angle_beta   90.00
_cell.angle_gamma   90.00
#
_symmetry.space_group_name_H-M   'P 1'
#
loop_
_entity.id
_entity.type
_entity.pdbx_description
1 polymer ?
#
loop_
_entity_poly.entity_id
_entity_poly.type
_entity_poly.pdbx_seq_one_letter_code
_entity_poly.pdbx_strand_id
1 'polypeptide(L)'
;MDIRDASTDDVDAIRRVAIESMRASYGHAIDEETIAAAVDEWYSAERLTDALADDDAVFVVAIDAGSVVGFAQSEVSEGRESVGYLDWLHVVPDHRGAGIGSQLLTRLKQELVAAGVDRLEGRVLVDNQEGVSFYEEQGFSEVGTRPVEIHGETFEECVHTTFLEDTDSDPSGLVEREIDGQTVYVAYDESARGSDSPFFAVYLDESRENPYGWMCGGDEGFDIAMDTMERLECNECGNRRKAARWDAAYL
;
A
#
# COMPACT_ATOMS: atom_id res chain seq x y z
N MET A 1 20.36 6.92 15.79
CA MET A 1 19.28 6.70 14.83
C MET A 1 18.83 8.05 14.31
N ASP A 2 19.01 8.27 13.02
CA ASP A 2 18.52 9.43 12.28
C ASP A 2 17.49 8.95 11.24
N ILE A 3 16.43 9.71 11.00
CA ILE A 3 15.41 9.36 10.01
C ILE A 3 15.14 10.59 9.16
N ARG A 4 15.26 10.41 7.84
CA ARG A 4 15.11 11.47 6.85
C ARG A 4 14.51 10.94 5.57
N ASP A 5 14.15 11.85 4.68
CA ASP A 5 13.72 11.50 3.34
C ASP A 5 14.89 10.86 2.59
N ALA A 6 14.58 9.87 1.77
CA ALA A 6 15.54 9.23 0.92
C ALA A 6 15.94 10.17 -0.22
N SER A 7 17.14 9.96 -0.74
CA SER A 7 17.67 10.65 -1.91
C SER A 7 18.23 9.65 -2.90
N THR A 8 18.56 10.10 -4.11
CA THR A 8 19.18 9.24 -5.13
C THR A 8 20.53 8.65 -4.68
N ASP A 9 21.19 9.25 -3.68
CA ASP A 9 22.42 8.71 -3.09
C ASP A 9 22.17 7.46 -2.22
N ASP A 10 20.92 7.21 -1.83
CA ASP A 10 20.53 6.07 -0.98
C ASP A 10 20.14 4.82 -1.79
N VAL A 11 20.09 4.90 -3.13
CA VAL A 11 19.60 3.82 -4.03
C VAL A 11 20.27 2.48 -3.74
N ASP A 12 21.60 2.45 -3.70
CA ASP A 12 22.34 1.20 -3.43
C ASP A 12 22.10 0.69 -2.01
N ALA A 13 21.91 1.59 -1.05
CA ALA A 13 21.67 1.24 0.33
C ALA A 13 20.25 0.67 0.54
N ILE A 14 19.24 1.25 -0.11
CA ILE A 14 17.85 0.75 -0.12
C ILE A 14 17.80 -0.66 -0.70
N ARG A 15 18.43 -0.88 -1.86
CA ARG A 15 18.52 -2.21 -2.50
C ARG A 15 19.15 -3.25 -1.58
N ARG A 16 20.27 -2.89 -0.94
CA ARG A 16 20.94 -3.77 0.03
C ARG A 16 20.02 -4.13 1.20
N VAL A 17 19.35 -3.14 1.80
CA VAL A 17 18.42 -3.36 2.91
C VAL A 17 17.25 -4.25 2.51
N ALA A 18 16.69 -4.06 1.32
CA ALA A 18 15.61 -4.92 0.80
C ALA A 18 16.08 -6.39 0.69
N ILE A 19 17.25 -6.62 0.08
CA ILE A 19 17.84 -7.97 -0.06
C ILE A 19 18.08 -8.60 1.32
N GLU A 20 18.76 -7.91 2.22
CA GLU A 20 19.08 -8.43 3.56
C GLU A 20 17.81 -8.76 4.37
N SER A 21 16.82 -7.86 4.34
CA SER A 21 15.55 -8.06 5.03
C SER A 21 14.76 -9.22 4.45
N MET A 22 14.65 -9.32 3.12
CA MET A 22 13.91 -10.40 2.45
C MET A 22 14.58 -11.75 2.65
N ARG A 23 15.91 -11.84 2.58
CA ARG A 23 16.65 -13.08 2.86
C ARG A 23 16.41 -13.58 4.27
N ALA A 24 16.41 -12.69 5.26
CA ALA A 24 16.15 -13.10 6.64
C ALA A 24 14.71 -13.57 6.86
N SER A 25 13.74 -12.94 6.20
CA SER A 25 12.33 -13.30 6.36
C SER A 25 11.92 -14.52 5.52
N TYR A 26 12.42 -14.66 4.29
CA TYR A 26 11.94 -15.62 3.30
C TYR A 26 13.02 -16.59 2.78
N GLY A 27 14.29 -16.44 3.15
CA GLY A 27 15.40 -17.28 2.65
C GLY A 27 15.31 -18.76 3.00
N HIS A 28 14.36 -19.15 3.87
CA HIS A 28 14.04 -20.54 4.16
C HIS A 28 13.13 -21.19 3.09
N ALA A 29 12.41 -20.38 2.31
CA ALA A 29 11.43 -20.81 1.31
C ALA A 29 11.81 -20.36 -0.12
N ILE A 30 12.47 -19.22 -0.25
CA ILE A 30 12.86 -18.62 -1.53
C ILE A 30 14.40 -18.54 -1.58
N ASP A 31 14.99 -18.99 -2.69
CA ASP A 31 16.44 -18.98 -2.84
C ASP A 31 17.01 -17.57 -3.07
N GLU A 32 18.33 -17.46 -2.89
CA GLU A 32 19.05 -16.18 -2.94
C GLU A 32 18.97 -15.48 -4.30
N GLU A 33 18.95 -16.24 -5.40
CA GLU A 33 18.91 -15.72 -6.77
C GLU A 33 17.52 -15.16 -7.06
N THR A 34 16.47 -15.88 -6.66
CA THR A 34 15.08 -15.42 -6.81
C THR A 34 14.81 -14.14 -6.01
N ILE A 35 15.29 -14.05 -4.76
CA ILE A 35 15.16 -12.80 -3.97
C ILE A 35 15.90 -11.64 -4.64
N ALA A 36 17.12 -11.88 -5.13
CA ALA A 36 17.90 -10.84 -5.81
C ALA A 36 17.21 -10.37 -7.10
N ALA A 37 16.66 -11.28 -7.89
CA ALA A 37 15.91 -10.97 -9.10
C ALA A 37 14.66 -10.14 -8.81
N ALA A 38 13.88 -10.49 -7.78
CA ALA A 38 12.71 -9.71 -7.36
C ALA A 38 13.10 -8.28 -6.91
N VAL A 39 14.19 -8.14 -6.15
CA VAL A 39 14.70 -6.81 -5.78
C VAL A 39 15.21 -6.05 -7.01
N ASP A 40 15.87 -6.69 -7.96
CA ASP A 40 16.31 -6.02 -9.19
C ASP A 40 15.15 -5.56 -10.06
N GLU A 41 14.04 -6.30 -10.06
CA GLU A 41 12.82 -5.91 -10.75
C GLU A 41 12.13 -4.73 -10.08
N TRP A 42 11.88 -4.80 -8.78
CA TRP A 42 11.11 -3.77 -8.08
C TRP A 42 11.94 -2.55 -7.67
N TYR A 43 13.23 -2.73 -7.44
CA TYR A 43 14.17 -1.73 -6.93
C TYR A 43 15.41 -1.64 -7.83
N SER A 44 15.23 -1.75 -9.16
CA SER A 44 16.30 -1.39 -10.09
C SER A 44 16.78 0.03 -9.80
N ALA A 45 18.06 0.31 -10.05
CA ALA A 45 18.62 1.64 -9.79
C ALA A 45 17.87 2.74 -10.57
N GLU A 46 17.44 2.43 -11.81
CA GLU A 46 16.62 3.32 -12.64
C GLU A 46 15.26 3.57 -12.00
N ARG A 47 14.52 2.52 -11.64
CA ARG A 47 13.19 2.65 -11.03
C ARG A 47 13.21 3.39 -9.70
N LEU A 48 14.20 3.10 -8.85
CA LEU A 48 14.36 3.83 -7.60
C LEU A 48 14.69 5.30 -7.85
N THR A 49 15.54 5.60 -8.83
CA THR A 49 15.87 7.00 -9.15
C THR A 49 14.64 7.75 -9.63
N ASP A 50 13.85 7.14 -10.52
CA ASP A 50 12.61 7.72 -11.01
C ASP A 50 11.60 7.91 -9.87
N ALA A 51 11.41 6.90 -9.03
CA ALA A 51 10.50 6.97 -7.89
C ALA A 51 10.94 7.99 -6.84
N LEU A 52 12.24 8.19 -6.63
CA LEU A 52 12.76 9.23 -5.72
C LEU A 52 12.62 10.65 -6.27
N ALA A 53 12.31 10.79 -7.56
CA ALA A 53 12.05 12.06 -8.21
C ALA A 53 10.55 12.30 -8.46
N ASP A 54 9.70 11.34 -8.10
CA ASP A 54 8.25 11.38 -8.25
C ASP A 54 7.62 12.06 -7.03
N ASP A 55 6.81 13.10 -7.26
CA ASP A 55 6.13 13.84 -6.20
C ASP A 55 5.04 12.98 -5.52
N ASP A 56 4.54 11.94 -6.21
CA ASP A 56 3.56 11.01 -5.67
C ASP A 56 4.22 9.87 -4.87
N ALA A 57 5.54 9.84 -4.73
CA ALA A 57 6.25 8.79 -3.99
C ALA A 57 6.97 9.34 -2.76
N VAL A 58 6.72 8.71 -1.61
CA VAL A 58 7.35 9.04 -0.34
C VAL A 58 8.30 7.91 0.06
N PHE A 59 9.58 8.24 0.19
CA PHE A 59 10.59 7.33 0.71
C PHE A 59 11.29 7.93 1.92
N VAL A 60 11.35 7.17 3.00
CA VAL A 60 12.08 7.55 4.23
C VAL A 60 13.08 6.47 4.59
N VAL A 61 14.28 6.89 5.02
CA VAL A 61 15.37 5.99 5.42
C VAL A 61 15.74 6.19 6.87
N ALA A 62 16.08 5.11 7.56
CA ALA A 62 16.64 5.10 8.90
C ALA A 62 18.14 4.86 8.81
N ILE A 63 18.92 5.72 9.46
CA ILE A 63 20.38 5.71 9.44
C ILE A 63 20.90 5.45 10.85
N ASP A 64 21.77 4.44 10.95
CA ASP A 64 22.52 4.15 12.15
C ASP A 64 24.02 4.08 11.84
N ALA A 65 24.82 4.77 12.65
CA ALA A 65 26.28 4.89 12.45
C ALA A 65 26.71 5.24 11.01
N GLY A 66 25.91 6.05 10.29
CA GLY A 66 26.19 6.49 8.92
C GLY A 66 25.81 5.48 7.82
N SER A 67 25.13 4.38 8.17
CA SER A 67 24.61 3.39 7.22
C SER A 67 23.10 3.34 7.26
N VAL A 68 22.44 3.21 6.10
CA VAL A 68 20.99 2.96 6.05
C VAL A 68 20.72 1.56 6.61
N VAL A 69 19.84 1.46 7.62
CA VAL A 69 19.48 0.20 8.29
C VAL A 69 18.00 -0.15 8.13
N GLY A 70 17.22 0.74 7.54
CA GLY A 70 15.82 0.49 7.21
C GLY A 70 15.28 1.56 6.27
N PHE A 71 14.17 1.26 5.62
CA PHE A 71 13.42 2.23 4.83
C PHE A 71 11.93 1.91 4.83
N ALA A 72 11.10 2.90 4.53
CA ALA A 72 9.70 2.74 4.22
C ALA A 72 9.37 3.49 2.91
N GLN A 73 8.50 2.91 2.10
CA GLN A 73 8.04 3.45 0.83
C GLN A 73 6.52 3.53 0.83
N SER A 74 5.98 4.67 0.41
CA SER A 74 4.58 4.79 -0.01
C SER A 74 4.49 5.44 -1.38
N GLU A 75 3.52 5.03 -2.19
CA GLU A 75 3.08 5.80 -3.36
C GLU A 75 1.64 6.26 -3.12
N VAL A 76 1.42 7.54 -3.39
CA VAL A 76 0.19 8.29 -3.23
C VAL A 76 -0.65 8.10 -4.49
N SER A 77 -1.94 7.87 -4.30
CA SER A 77 -2.91 7.91 -5.37
C SER A 77 -3.91 9.02 -5.06
N GLU A 78 -3.85 10.05 -5.89
CA GLU A 78 -4.73 11.22 -5.82
C GLU A 78 -6.16 10.88 -6.26
N GLY A 79 -7.12 11.59 -5.68
CA GLY A 79 -8.55 11.42 -5.94
C GLY A 79 -9.37 12.33 -5.06
N ARG A 80 -10.68 12.10 -4.99
CA ARG A 80 -11.54 12.79 -4.01
C ARG A 80 -11.05 12.60 -2.57
N GLU A 81 -10.65 11.37 -2.26
CA GLU A 81 -9.87 11.04 -1.07
C GLU A 81 -8.57 10.43 -1.56
N SER A 82 -7.47 11.00 -1.10
CA SER A 82 -6.10 10.62 -1.44
C SER A 82 -5.64 9.48 -0.54
N VAL A 83 -5.05 8.45 -1.15
CA VAL A 83 -4.63 7.24 -0.44
C VAL A 83 -3.14 7.02 -0.63
N GLY A 84 -2.39 7.01 0.48
CA GLY A 84 -1.03 6.49 0.51
C GLY A 84 -1.07 4.97 0.61
N TYR A 85 -0.43 4.27 -0.32
CA TYR A 85 -0.24 2.82 -0.24
C TYR A 85 1.16 2.53 0.31
N LEU A 86 1.26 1.91 1.48
CA LEU A 86 2.53 1.47 2.07
C LEU A 86 2.99 0.20 1.33
N ASP A 87 3.92 0.36 0.39
CA ASP A 87 4.39 -0.75 -0.43
C ASP A 87 5.32 -1.68 0.37
N TRP A 88 6.34 -1.11 1.01
CA TRP A 88 7.28 -1.87 1.83
C TRP A 88 7.81 -1.07 3.00
N LEU A 89 8.05 -1.80 4.09
CA LEU A 89 8.80 -1.34 5.24
C LEU A 89 9.82 -2.41 5.58
N HIS A 90 11.09 -2.09 5.40
CA HIS A 90 12.20 -3.01 5.64
C HIS A 90 13.13 -2.47 6.73
N VAL A 91 13.58 -3.39 7.58
CA VAL A 91 14.66 -3.15 8.55
C VAL A 91 15.60 -4.34 8.47
N VAL A 92 16.90 -4.07 8.40
CA VAL A 92 17.92 -5.12 8.37
C VAL A 92 17.82 -6.00 9.63
N PRO A 93 18.14 -7.29 9.54
CA PRO A 93 17.84 -8.25 10.61
C PRO A 93 18.44 -7.89 11.96
N ASP A 94 19.69 -7.40 11.96
CA ASP A 94 20.44 -7.02 13.18
C ASP A 94 19.88 -5.78 13.90
N HIS A 95 18.95 -5.07 13.25
CA HIS A 95 18.34 -3.83 13.75
C HIS A 95 16.84 -3.98 14.05
N ARG A 96 16.27 -5.18 13.87
CA ARG A 96 14.87 -5.47 14.23
C ARG A 96 14.65 -5.48 15.74
N GLY A 97 13.41 -5.26 16.18
CA GLY A 97 13.05 -5.19 17.60
C GLY A 97 13.52 -3.92 18.34
N ALA A 98 14.24 -3.02 17.66
CA ALA A 98 14.70 -1.74 18.22
C ALA A 98 13.70 -0.57 18.00
N GLY A 99 12.49 -0.85 17.51
CA GLY A 99 11.47 0.17 17.22
C GLY A 99 11.75 1.03 15.99
N ILE A 100 12.67 0.63 15.10
CA ILE A 100 13.01 1.39 13.88
C ILE A 100 11.83 1.40 12.90
N GLY A 101 11.13 0.28 12.74
CA GLY A 101 9.97 0.20 11.85
C GLY A 101 8.86 1.19 12.25
N SER A 102 8.53 1.27 13.54
CA SER A 102 7.57 2.25 14.05
C SER A 102 8.01 3.69 13.81
N GLN A 103 9.31 3.99 13.96
CA GLN A 103 9.83 5.34 13.71
C GLN A 103 9.82 5.69 12.21
N LEU A 104 10.15 4.74 11.34
CA LEU A 104 10.04 4.88 9.87
C LEU A 104 8.59 5.17 9.47
N LEU A 105 7.65 4.36 9.97
CA LEU A 105 6.23 4.56 9.68
C LEU A 105 5.71 5.90 10.22
N THR A 106 6.16 6.32 11.40
CA THR A 106 5.80 7.63 11.96
C THR A 106 6.29 8.76 11.06
N ARG A 107 7.55 8.70 10.60
CA ARG A 107 8.09 9.69 9.67
C ARG A 107 7.32 9.69 8.34
N LEU A 108 7.03 8.51 7.80
CA LEU A 108 6.27 8.36 6.56
C LEU A 108 4.87 8.97 6.68
N LYS A 109 4.14 8.68 7.76
CA LYS A 109 2.83 9.29 8.05
C LYS A 109 2.92 10.82 8.10
N GLN A 110 3.99 11.39 8.68
CA GLN A 110 4.17 12.84 8.72
C GLN A 110 4.36 13.46 7.33
N GLU A 111 5.10 12.80 6.44
CA GLU A 111 5.24 13.26 5.05
C GLU A 111 3.93 13.16 4.28
N LEU A 112 3.20 12.06 4.45
CA LEU A 112 1.89 11.87 3.83
C LEU A 112 0.88 12.93 4.32
N VAL A 113 0.82 13.21 5.62
CA VAL A 113 0.01 14.32 6.18
C VAL A 113 0.43 15.66 5.57
N ALA A 114 1.74 15.93 5.47
CA ALA A 114 2.23 17.18 4.90
C ALA A 114 1.89 17.34 3.41
N ALA A 115 1.77 16.23 2.69
CA ALA A 115 1.30 16.16 1.31
C ALA A 115 -0.23 16.24 1.17
N GLY A 116 -0.98 16.26 2.28
CA GLY A 116 -2.44 16.31 2.29
C GLY A 116 -3.10 14.95 2.03
N VAL A 117 -2.39 13.86 2.29
CA VAL A 117 -2.92 12.50 2.12
C VAL A 117 -3.92 12.17 3.23
N ASP A 118 -5.12 11.73 2.85
CA ASP A 118 -6.23 11.49 3.79
C ASP A 118 -6.04 10.19 4.59
N ARG A 119 -5.61 9.12 3.91
CA ARG A 119 -5.55 7.76 4.47
C ARG A 119 -4.30 7.01 4.05
N LEU A 120 -3.82 6.13 4.92
CA LEU A 120 -2.74 5.19 4.64
C LEU A 120 -3.28 3.75 4.66
N GLU A 121 -2.97 2.99 3.62
CA GLU A 121 -3.32 1.59 3.47
C GLU A 121 -2.05 0.74 3.40
N GLY A 122 -2.00 -0.34 4.18
CA GLY A 122 -0.94 -1.33 4.15
C GLY A 122 -1.52 -2.73 3.97
N ARG A 123 -0.74 -3.63 3.38
CA ARG A 123 -1.14 -5.01 3.15
C ARG A 123 -0.12 -5.98 3.71
N VAL A 124 -0.60 -7.11 4.20
CA VAL A 124 0.24 -8.15 4.79
C VAL A 124 -0.41 -9.51 4.61
N LEU A 125 0.39 -10.53 4.29
CA LEU A 125 -0.10 -11.90 4.22
C LEU A 125 -0.69 -12.33 5.57
N VAL A 126 -1.84 -13.02 5.56
CA VAL A 126 -2.53 -13.52 6.76
C VAL A 126 -1.57 -14.35 7.65
N ASP A 127 -0.68 -15.11 7.02
CA ASP A 127 0.30 -15.95 7.72
C ASP A 127 1.43 -15.15 8.40
N ASN A 128 1.62 -13.87 8.03
CA ASN A 128 2.61 -12.99 8.65
C ASN A 128 2.04 -12.28 9.88
N GLN A 129 1.86 -13.04 10.96
CA GLN A 129 1.30 -12.54 12.22
C GLN A 129 2.11 -11.38 12.84
N GLU A 130 3.42 -11.31 12.60
CA GLU A 130 4.26 -10.19 13.05
C GLU A 130 3.86 -8.89 12.35
N GLY A 131 3.65 -8.94 11.03
CA GLY A 131 3.20 -7.78 10.26
C GLY A 131 1.76 -7.36 10.59
N VAL A 132 0.85 -8.31 10.80
CA VAL A 132 -0.52 -8.02 11.27
C VAL A 132 -0.48 -7.30 12.61
N SER A 133 0.24 -7.86 13.59
CA SER A 133 0.38 -7.25 14.93
C SER A 133 1.02 -5.86 14.83
N PHE A 134 2.00 -5.68 13.95
CA PHE A 134 2.63 -4.39 13.72
C PHE A 134 1.60 -3.35 13.25
N TYR A 135 0.74 -3.64 12.28
CA TYR A 135 -0.28 -2.69 11.83
C TYR A 135 -1.26 -2.32 12.96
N GLU A 136 -1.75 -3.30 13.72
CA GLU A 136 -2.65 -3.07 14.86
C GLU A 136 -1.99 -2.17 15.93
N GLU A 137 -0.74 -2.45 16.30
CA GLU A 137 0.03 -1.65 17.26
C GLU A 137 0.30 -0.21 16.77
N GLN A 138 0.32 0.00 15.45
CA GLN A 138 0.50 1.31 14.83
C GLN A 138 -0.83 2.04 14.54
N GLY A 139 -1.94 1.51 15.06
CA GLY A 139 -3.27 2.14 15.01
C GLY A 139 -4.02 1.93 13.69
N PHE A 140 -3.65 0.92 12.92
CA PHE A 140 -4.41 0.52 11.73
C PHE A 140 -5.54 -0.43 12.13
N SER A 141 -6.64 -0.37 11.37
CA SER A 141 -7.76 -1.31 11.46
C SER A 141 -7.77 -2.20 10.23
N GLU A 142 -8.03 -3.50 10.41
CA GLU A 142 -8.27 -4.41 9.28
C GLU A 142 -9.63 -4.08 8.64
N VAL A 143 -9.65 -3.91 7.32
CA VAL A 143 -10.89 -3.63 6.55
C VAL A 143 -11.32 -4.81 5.67
N GLY A 144 -10.47 -5.81 5.49
CA GLY A 144 -10.84 -7.04 4.79
C GLY A 144 -9.64 -7.88 4.39
N THR A 145 -9.93 -8.99 3.73
CA THR A 145 -8.92 -9.86 3.11
C THR A 145 -9.13 -9.94 1.60
N ARG A 146 -8.06 -10.26 0.88
CA ARG A 146 -8.15 -10.53 -0.56
C ARG A 146 -7.15 -11.60 -0.99
N PRO A 147 -7.43 -12.32 -2.10
CA PRO A 147 -6.44 -13.18 -2.70
C PRO A 147 -5.33 -12.36 -3.37
N VAL A 148 -4.12 -12.91 -3.32
CA VAL A 148 -2.94 -12.43 -4.06
C VAL A 148 -2.20 -13.63 -4.66
N GLU A 149 -1.76 -13.52 -5.91
CA GLU A 149 -1.02 -14.58 -6.59
C GLU A 149 0.49 -14.30 -6.52
N ILE A 150 1.22 -15.13 -5.78
CA ILE A 150 2.68 -15.04 -5.63
C ILE A 150 3.30 -16.31 -6.23
N HIS A 151 4.15 -16.16 -7.25
CA HIS A 151 4.80 -17.29 -7.94
C HIS A 151 3.84 -18.41 -8.42
N GLY A 152 2.62 -18.06 -8.81
CA GLY A 152 1.61 -19.00 -9.29
C GLY A 152 0.87 -19.78 -8.18
N GLU A 153 1.10 -19.41 -6.92
CA GLU A 153 0.33 -19.86 -5.77
C GLU A 153 -0.56 -18.72 -5.24
N THR A 154 -1.77 -19.04 -4.81
CA THR A 154 -2.70 -18.06 -4.25
C THR A 154 -2.56 -18.01 -2.72
N PHE A 155 -2.33 -16.82 -2.20
CA PHE A 155 -2.28 -16.51 -0.77
C PHE A 155 -3.39 -15.54 -0.40
N GLU A 156 -3.68 -15.40 0.89
CA GLU A 156 -4.57 -14.36 1.41
C GLU A 156 -3.74 -13.25 2.07
N GLU A 157 -4.05 -11.99 1.74
CA GLU A 157 -3.53 -10.81 2.43
C GLU A 157 -4.65 -10.05 3.15
N CYS A 158 -4.37 -9.59 4.37
CA CYS A 158 -5.19 -8.63 5.08
C CYS A 158 -4.87 -7.22 4.57
N VAL A 159 -5.90 -6.41 4.42
CA VAL A 159 -5.81 -4.98 4.13
C VAL A 159 -6.04 -4.21 5.43
N HIS A 160 -5.07 -3.38 5.80
CA HIS A 160 -5.09 -2.56 7.00
C HIS A 160 -5.10 -1.09 6.62
N THR A 161 -5.91 -0.28 7.30
CA THR A 161 -5.94 1.16 7.03
C THR A 161 -6.02 2.03 8.28
N THR A 162 -5.59 3.29 8.14
CA THR A 162 -5.65 4.32 9.17
C THR A 162 -5.81 5.68 8.51
N PHE A 163 -6.69 6.53 9.04
CA PHE A 163 -6.81 7.92 8.61
C PHE A 163 -5.65 8.74 9.18
N LEU A 164 -5.09 9.62 8.36
CA LEU A 164 -3.90 10.40 8.70
C LEU A 164 -4.24 11.73 9.39
N GLU A 165 -5.42 12.28 9.13
CA GLU A 165 -5.98 13.42 9.84
C GLU A 165 -7.28 13.03 10.56
N ASP A 166 -7.56 13.67 11.71
CA ASP A 166 -8.88 13.65 12.36
C ASP A 166 -9.84 14.53 11.53
N THR A 167 -10.16 14.13 10.31
CA THR A 167 -11.29 14.71 9.59
C THR A 167 -12.58 14.26 10.28
N ASP A 168 -13.59 15.14 10.36
CA ASP A 168 -14.96 14.82 10.80
C ASP A 168 -15.67 13.83 9.83
N SER A 169 -14.92 12.91 9.20
CA SER A 169 -15.41 11.80 8.42
C SER A 169 -16.10 10.81 9.35
N ASP A 170 -17.23 10.29 8.91
CA ASP A 170 -17.91 9.20 9.58
C ASP A 170 -16.89 8.08 9.87
N PRO A 171 -16.69 7.64 11.14
CA PRO A 171 -15.75 6.56 11.46
C PRO A 171 -16.11 5.24 10.77
N SER A 172 -17.32 5.12 10.21
CA SER A 172 -17.70 4.01 9.35
C SER A 172 -17.02 4.04 7.98
N GLY A 173 -16.41 5.16 7.55
CA GLY A 173 -15.88 5.35 6.19
C GLY A 173 -16.95 5.31 5.09
N LEU A 174 -18.24 5.12 5.44
CA LEU A 174 -19.34 4.98 4.50
C LEU A 174 -19.99 6.33 4.23
N VAL A 175 -20.27 6.59 2.96
CA VAL A 175 -21.02 7.77 2.56
C VAL A 175 -22.19 7.36 1.67
N GLU A 176 -23.40 7.75 2.10
CA GLU A 176 -24.62 7.51 1.33
C GLU A 176 -24.62 8.29 0.00
N ARG A 177 -25.03 7.60 -1.07
CA ARG A 177 -25.20 8.11 -2.43
C ARG A 177 -26.47 7.53 -3.05
N GLU A 178 -27.01 8.22 -4.06
CA GLU A 178 -28.15 7.74 -4.84
C GLU A 178 -27.69 7.53 -6.29
N ILE A 179 -27.92 6.32 -6.83
CA ILE A 179 -27.63 5.94 -8.22
C ILE A 179 -28.93 5.41 -8.84
N ASP A 180 -29.42 6.07 -9.89
CA ASP A 180 -30.65 5.65 -10.60
C ASP A 180 -31.85 5.35 -9.69
N GLY A 181 -32.00 6.11 -8.58
CA GLY A 181 -33.06 5.92 -7.60
C GLY A 181 -32.83 4.80 -6.57
N GLN A 182 -31.64 4.20 -6.56
CA GLN A 182 -31.19 3.23 -5.57
C GLN A 182 -30.18 3.89 -4.62
N THR A 183 -30.43 3.78 -3.31
CA THR A 183 -29.45 4.19 -2.29
C THR A 183 -28.32 3.17 -2.25
N VAL A 184 -27.09 3.67 -2.23
CA VAL A 184 -25.86 2.90 -2.06
C VAL A 184 -24.93 3.60 -1.05
N TYR A 185 -23.96 2.88 -0.54
CA TYR A 185 -23.00 3.36 0.44
C TYR A 185 -21.58 3.13 -0.09
N VAL A 186 -20.83 4.21 -0.28
CA VAL A 186 -19.43 4.17 -0.76
C VAL A 186 -18.51 4.07 0.45
N ALA A 187 -17.69 3.02 0.52
CA ALA A 187 -16.70 2.80 1.57
C ALA A 187 -15.35 3.40 1.17
N TYR A 188 -15.05 4.60 1.65
CA TYR A 188 -13.78 5.26 1.31
C TYR A 188 -12.57 4.67 2.05
N ASP A 189 -12.82 3.93 3.13
CA ASP A 189 -11.84 3.13 3.86
C ASP A 189 -11.51 1.79 3.19
N GLU A 190 -12.28 1.37 2.18
CA GLU A 190 -12.06 0.12 1.44
C GLU A 190 -11.79 0.42 -0.05
N SER A 191 -10.53 0.30 -0.46
CA SER A 191 -10.09 0.72 -1.79
C SER A 191 -9.28 -0.32 -2.55
N ALA A 192 -9.39 -0.29 -3.88
CA ALA A 192 -8.44 -0.90 -4.79
C ALA A 192 -7.59 0.19 -5.47
N ARG A 193 -6.28 -0.04 -5.52
CA ARG A 193 -5.32 0.87 -6.16
C ARG A 193 -5.60 0.95 -7.65
N GLY A 194 -5.83 2.15 -8.19
CA GLY A 194 -5.95 2.40 -9.62
C GLY A 194 -4.69 2.98 -10.26
N SER A 195 -4.70 3.12 -11.58
CA SER A 195 -3.61 3.71 -12.36
C SER A 195 -3.50 5.20 -12.11
N ASP A 196 -4.66 5.85 -12.00
CA ASP A 196 -4.78 7.30 -11.90
C ASP A 196 -5.38 7.72 -10.55
N SER A 197 -6.39 6.98 -10.07
CA SER A 197 -7.06 7.24 -8.78
C SER A 197 -7.54 5.94 -8.12
N PRO A 198 -7.81 5.92 -6.81
CA PRO A 198 -8.37 4.74 -6.14
C PRO A 198 -9.75 4.36 -6.72
N PHE A 199 -10.10 3.08 -6.62
CA PHE A 199 -11.48 2.63 -6.69
C PHE A 199 -11.96 2.34 -5.28
N PHE A 200 -13.18 2.76 -4.95
CA PHE A 200 -13.79 2.56 -3.63
C PHE A 200 -14.91 1.52 -3.70
N ALA A 201 -14.98 0.62 -2.73
CA ALA A 201 -16.02 -0.39 -2.67
C ALA A 201 -17.39 0.26 -2.42
N VAL A 202 -18.45 -0.29 -3.00
CA VAL A 202 -19.82 0.22 -2.90
C VAL A 202 -20.75 -0.89 -2.46
N TYR A 203 -21.62 -0.59 -1.49
CA TYR A 203 -22.58 -1.52 -0.89
C TYR A 203 -24.02 -1.03 -1.04
N LEU A 204 -24.97 -1.96 -0.94
CA LEU A 204 -26.40 -1.66 -0.90
C LEU A 204 -26.91 -1.36 0.52
N ASP A 205 -26.08 -1.57 1.54
CA ASP A 205 -26.41 -1.43 2.95
C ASP A 205 -25.21 -0.96 3.77
N GLU A 206 -25.48 -0.43 4.98
CA GLU A 206 -24.47 0.02 5.92
C GLU A 206 -23.69 -1.13 6.61
N SER A 207 -24.20 -2.38 6.60
CA SER A 207 -23.51 -3.53 7.20
C SER A 207 -22.40 -4.10 6.32
N ARG A 208 -22.24 -3.59 5.09
CA ARG A 208 -21.28 -4.06 4.08
C ARG A 208 -21.49 -5.51 3.64
N GLU A 209 -22.69 -6.05 3.85
CA GLU A 209 -22.98 -7.45 3.57
C GLU A 209 -23.44 -7.67 2.12
N ASN A 210 -23.96 -6.65 1.45
CA ASN A 210 -24.44 -6.73 0.07
C ASN A 210 -23.62 -5.81 -0.85
N PRO A 211 -22.56 -6.33 -1.51
CA PRO A 211 -21.75 -5.54 -2.43
C PRO A 211 -22.56 -5.14 -3.67
N TYR A 212 -22.44 -3.89 -4.09
CA TYR A 212 -23.00 -3.34 -5.31
C TYR A 212 -21.98 -3.30 -6.44
N GLY A 213 -20.75 -2.88 -6.15
CA GLY A 213 -19.70 -2.71 -7.15
C GLY A 213 -18.59 -1.78 -6.67
N TRP A 214 -18.01 -1.01 -7.58
CA TRP A 214 -16.93 -0.06 -7.32
C TRP A 214 -17.32 1.35 -7.80
N MET A 215 -16.77 2.37 -7.16
CA MET A 215 -16.79 3.76 -7.63
C MET A 215 -15.37 4.17 -7.98
N CYS A 216 -15.18 4.85 -9.11
CA CYS A 216 -13.90 5.45 -9.47
C CYS A 216 -13.67 6.75 -8.69
N GLY A 217 -12.52 6.88 -8.03
CA GLY A 217 -12.17 8.09 -7.26
C GLY A 217 -11.77 9.30 -8.10
N GLY A 218 -11.52 9.11 -9.40
CA GLY A 218 -11.07 10.16 -10.32
C GLY A 218 -12.21 10.95 -10.95
N ASP A 219 -13.31 10.29 -11.30
CA ASP A 219 -14.50 10.91 -11.91
C ASP A 219 -15.78 10.73 -11.07
N GLU A 220 -15.69 10.03 -9.93
CA GLU A 220 -16.82 9.67 -9.07
C GLU A 220 -17.89 8.82 -9.80
N GLY A 221 -17.51 8.19 -10.92
CA GLY A 221 -18.38 7.34 -11.72
C GLY A 221 -18.54 5.93 -11.15
N PHE A 222 -19.68 5.31 -11.45
CA PHE A 222 -20.02 3.93 -11.04
C PHE A 222 -20.04 2.94 -12.22
N ASP A 223 -19.79 3.41 -13.44
CA ASP A 223 -19.70 2.55 -14.63
C ASP A 223 -18.33 1.85 -14.71
N ILE A 224 -18.15 0.87 -13.81
CA ILE A 224 -16.91 0.11 -13.67
C ILE A 224 -17.07 -1.27 -14.29
N ALA A 225 -16.30 -1.54 -15.34
CA ALA A 225 -16.16 -2.88 -15.88
C ALA A 225 -15.27 -3.72 -14.95
N MET A 226 -15.76 -4.90 -14.57
CA MET A 226 -14.98 -5.90 -13.84
C MET A 226 -14.96 -7.21 -14.62
N ASP A 227 -13.77 -7.72 -14.89
CA ASP A 227 -13.61 -9.02 -15.55
C ASP A 227 -13.57 -10.19 -14.55
N THR A 228 -13.48 -11.42 -15.06
CA THR A 228 -13.43 -12.64 -14.23
C THR A 228 -12.16 -12.77 -13.38
N MET A 229 -11.16 -11.92 -13.62
CA MET A 229 -9.93 -11.83 -12.84
C MET A 229 -9.95 -10.62 -11.89
N GLU A 230 -11.14 -10.05 -11.63
CA GLU A 230 -11.35 -8.89 -10.76
C GLU A 230 -10.55 -7.65 -11.19
N ARG A 231 -10.23 -7.56 -12.49
CA ARG A 231 -9.61 -6.36 -13.05
C ARG A 231 -10.69 -5.31 -13.25
N LEU A 232 -10.47 -4.15 -12.65
CA LEU A 232 -11.38 -3.00 -12.75
C LEU A 232 -10.89 -2.06 -13.84
N GLU A 233 -11.82 -1.58 -14.66
CA GLU A 233 -11.62 -0.47 -15.59
C GLU A 233 -12.82 0.48 -15.49
N CYS A 234 -12.56 1.77 -15.28
CA CYS A 234 -13.60 2.79 -15.37
C CYS A 234 -13.88 3.08 -16.85
N ASN A 235 -15.14 2.90 -17.27
CA ASN A 235 -15.54 3.12 -18.66
C ASN A 235 -15.55 4.61 -19.07
N GLU A 236 -15.53 5.53 -18.09
CA GLU A 236 -15.60 6.97 -18.32
C GLU A 236 -14.20 7.61 -18.45
N CYS A 237 -13.34 7.50 -17.45
CA CYS A 237 -12.00 8.08 -17.48
C CYS A 237 -10.88 7.11 -17.90
N GLY A 238 -11.14 5.80 -18.00
CA GLY A 238 -10.13 4.81 -18.38
C GLY A 238 -9.15 4.42 -17.27
N ASN A 239 -9.37 4.88 -16.03
CA ASN A 239 -8.63 4.42 -14.85
C ASN A 239 -8.72 2.90 -14.73
N ARG A 240 -7.62 2.23 -14.36
CA ARG A 240 -7.53 0.76 -14.29
C ARG A 240 -6.94 0.32 -12.99
N ARG A 241 -7.43 -0.78 -12.41
CA ARG A 241 -6.81 -1.38 -11.22
C ARG A 241 -5.34 -1.70 -11.50
N LYS A 242 -4.43 -1.14 -10.69
CA LYS A 242 -3.02 -1.53 -10.67
C LYS A 242 -2.90 -2.90 -9.99
N ALA A 243 -2.06 -3.75 -10.55
CA ALA A 243 -1.70 -5.00 -9.92
C ALA A 243 -0.96 -4.73 -8.59
N ALA A 244 -1.11 -5.62 -7.62
CA ALA A 244 -0.31 -5.58 -6.41
C ALA A 244 1.14 -5.94 -6.75
N ARG A 245 2.09 -5.43 -5.96
CA ARG A 245 3.52 -5.67 -6.16
C ARG A 245 3.92 -7.15 -6.12
N TRP A 246 3.06 -7.97 -5.50
CA TRP A 246 3.18 -9.41 -5.37
C TRP A 246 2.59 -10.19 -6.55
N ASP A 247 1.75 -9.57 -7.38
CA ASP A 247 1.06 -10.25 -8.47
C ASP A 247 2.09 -10.79 -9.46
N ALA A 248 1.86 -12.00 -9.98
CA ALA A 248 2.68 -12.62 -11.01
C ALA A 248 2.79 -11.82 -12.33
N ALA A 249 2.08 -10.69 -12.47
CA ALA A 249 2.30 -9.75 -13.57
C ALA A 249 3.57 -8.87 -13.38
N TYR A 250 4.12 -8.85 -12.16
CA TYR A 250 5.34 -8.16 -11.72
C TYR A 250 6.49 -9.13 -11.37
N LEU A 251 6.42 -10.39 -11.83
CA LEU A 251 7.43 -11.45 -11.62
C LEU A 251 7.50 -12.35 -12.87
#